data_AF-A0A965IIB7-F1
#
_entry.id   AF-A0A965IIB7-F1
#
_cell.length_a   1.000
_cell.length_b   1.000
_cell.length_c   1.000
_cell.angle_alpha   90.00
_cell.angle_beta   90.00
_cell.angle_gamma   90.00
#
_symmetry.space_group_name_H-M   'P 1'
#
loop_
_entity.id
_entity.type
_entity.pdbx_description
1 polymer ?
#
loop_
_entity_poly.entity_id
_entity_poly.type
_entity_poly.pdbx_seq_one_letter_code
_entity_poly.pdbx_strand_id
1 'polypeptide(L)'
;MAIPTLNNLWRITPKDDRELIRGYAGWPLSVTNLTELTSILNRVAITSAPAVRQVQQWIDEIETLESDYADQVENGTAHLNNAASYEGPTPGKTLSRDDLKKKADVLEWDTSLLRVKYESGGAGGTAGAVLGGRLVTLKGRIFQALGIEPVSGAGSGMATLVRS
;
A
#
# COMPACT_ATOMS: atom_id res chain seq x y z
N MET A 1 9.78 -8.60 -30.82
CA MET A 1 10.87 -7.95 -30.05
C MET A 1 11.09 -8.79 -28.80
N ALA A 2 12.34 -9.15 -28.47
CA ALA A 2 12.63 -9.90 -27.24
C ALA A 2 12.89 -8.92 -26.09
N ILE A 3 12.44 -9.26 -24.88
CA ILE A 3 12.72 -8.45 -23.69
C ILE A 3 14.20 -8.63 -23.35
N PRO A 4 14.98 -7.55 -23.16
CA PRO A 4 16.37 -7.64 -22.78
C PRO A 4 16.55 -8.38 -21.45
N THR A 5 17.74 -8.93 -21.22
CA THR A 5 18.08 -9.49 -19.91
C THR A 5 18.17 -8.36 -18.87
N LEU A 6 17.49 -8.54 -17.74
CA LEU A 6 17.57 -7.61 -16.61
C LEU A 6 18.93 -7.74 -15.92
N ASN A 7 19.53 -6.61 -15.56
CA ASN A 7 20.79 -6.57 -14.83
C ASN A 7 20.63 -7.26 -13.46
N ASN A 8 21.62 -8.05 -13.07
CA ASN A 8 21.60 -8.90 -11.88
C ASN A 8 21.57 -8.14 -10.54
N LEU A 9 21.74 -6.82 -10.56
CA LEU A 9 21.52 -5.97 -9.38
C LEU A 9 20.03 -5.88 -9.02
N TRP A 10 19.12 -6.09 -9.98
CA TRP A 10 17.68 -6.14 -9.74
C TRP A 10 17.23 -7.56 -9.38
N ARG A 11 16.25 -7.66 -8.47
CA ARG A 11 15.73 -8.93 -7.98
C ARG A 11 14.69 -9.49 -8.95
N ILE A 12 14.73 -10.81 -9.13
CA ILE A 12 13.72 -11.61 -9.85
C ILE A 12 13.10 -12.71 -8.98
N THR A 13 13.80 -13.11 -7.91
CA THR A 13 13.36 -14.13 -6.95
C THR A 13 13.82 -13.73 -5.54
N PRO A 14 12.96 -13.85 -4.50
CA PRO A 14 11.54 -14.25 -4.57
C PRO A 14 10.62 -13.16 -5.14
N LYS A 15 11.14 -11.95 -5.38
CA LYS A 15 10.39 -10.78 -5.84
C LYS A 15 10.98 -10.30 -7.15
N ASP A 16 10.12 -9.99 -8.12
CA ASP A 16 10.51 -9.35 -9.38
C ASP A 16 10.32 -7.84 -9.27
N ASP A 17 11.44 -7.12 -9.04
CA ASP A 17 11.44 -5.65 -8.89
C ASP A 17 10.82 -4.97 -10.13
N ARG A 18 11.05 -5.52 -11.33
CA ARG A 18 10.50 -4.97 -12.57
C ARG A 18 8.97 -5.10 -12.60
N GLU A 19 8.44 -6.24 -12.19
CA GLU A 19 6.99 -6.45 -12.14
C GLU A 19 6.31 -5.59 -11.08
N LEU A 20 6.94 -5.41 -9.91
CA LEU A 20 6.45 -4.51 -8.88
C LEU A 20 6.38 -3.07 -9.38
N ILE A 21 7.46 -2.56 -9.98
CA ILE A 21 7.51 -1.20 -10.54
C ILE A 21 6.48 -1.01 -11.66
N ARG A 22 6.33 -2.00 -12.56
CA ARG A 22 5.27 -1.99 -13.59
C ARG A 22 3.88 -1.89 -12.96
N GLY A 23 3.63 -2.69 -11.92
CA GLY A 23 2.38 -2.68 -11.17
C GLY A 23 2.09 -1.32 -10.55
N TYR A 24 3.10 -0.70 -9.91
CA TYR A 24 2.97 0.64 -9.34
C TYR A 24 2.62 1.68 -10.40
N ALA A 25 3.21 1.58 -11.60
CA ALA A 25 2.96 2.51 -12.70
C ALA A 25 1.60 2.28 -13.40
N GLY A 26 0.88 1.19 -13.05
CA GLY A 26 -0.38 0.80 -13.69
C GLY A 26 -0.22 0.35 -15.14
N TRP A 27 1.00 -0.03 -15.55
CA TRP A 27 1.26 -0.40 -16.95
C TRP A 27 0.78 -1.83 -17.24
N PRO A 28 0.11 -2.05 -18.38
CA PRO A 28 -0.28 -3.40 -18.77
C PRO A 28 0.95 -4.28 -19.01
N LEU A 29 0.82 -5.57 -18.71
CA LEU A 29 1.86 -6.56 -19.00
C LEU A 29 1.97 -6.73 -20.52
N SER A 30 2.95 -6.05 -21.11
CA SER A 30 3.23 -6.10 -22.55
C SER A 30 4.73 -6.17 -22.81
N VAL A 31 5.10 -6.84 -23.91
CA VAL A 31 6.52 -6.94 -24.33
C VAL A 31 7.15 -5.56 -24.48
N THR A 32 6.41 -4.58 -25.01
CA THR A 32 6.88 -3.21 -25.18
C THR A 32 7.19 -2.56 -23.82
N ASN A 33 6.24 -2.57 -22.88
CA ASN A 33 6.44 -1.95 -21.57
C ASN A 33 7.58 -2.62 -20.80
N LEU A 34 7.68 -3.96 -20.87
CA LEU A 34 8.76 -4.69 -20.21
C LEU A 34 10.11 -4.42 -20.87
N THR A 35 10.17 -4.25 -22.19
CA THR A 35 11.41 -3.91 -22.90
C THR A 35 11.91 -2.53 -22.51
N GLU A 36 11.02 -1.54 -22.51
CA GLU A 36 11.33 -0.15 -22.12
C GLU A 36 11.74 -0.07 -20.65
N LEU A 37 10.95 -0.66 -19.74
CA LEU A 37 11.26 -0.70 -18.31
C LEU A 37 12.59 -1.41 -18.04
N THR A 38 12.85 -2.55 -18.69
CA THR A 38 14.13 -3.26 -18.53
C THR A 38 15.30 -2.38 -18.99
N SER A 39 15.12 -1.59 -20.05
CA SER A 39 16.15 -0.67 -20.54
C SER A 39 16.45 0.45 -19.53
N ILE A 40 15.41 1.01 -18.89
CA ILE A 40 15.52 2.01 -17.83
C ILE A 40 16.26 1.42 -16.61
N LEU A 41 15.80 0.28 -16.12
CA LEU A 41 16.38 -0.42 -14.96
C LEU A 41 17.85 -0.75 -15.20
N ASN A 42 18.19 -1.26 -16.39
CA ASN A 42 19.57 -1.56 -16.76
C ASN A 42 20.44 -0.30 -16.82
N ARG A 43 19.90 0.83 -17.32
CA ARG A 43 20.63 2.11 -17.34
C ARG A 43 21.00 2.55 -15.93
N VAL A 44 20.03 2.53 -15.01
CA VAL A 44 20.28 2.88 -13.60
C VAL A 44 21.31 1.93 -12.96
N ALA A 45 21.20 0.63 -13.22
CA ALA A 45 22.16 -0.36 -12.70
C ALA A 45 23.59 -0.13 -13.23
N ILE A 46 23.75 0.23 -14.51
CA ILE A 46 25.04 0.54 -15.11
C ILE A 46 25.62 1.84 -14.52
N THR A 47 24.77 2.84 -14.27
CA THR A 47 25.22 4.15 -13.79
C THR A 47 25.44 4.19 -12.28
N SER A 48 24.65 3.48 -11.48
CA SER A 48 24.70 3.57 -10.02
C SER A 48 24.06 2.36 -9.32
N ALA A 49 24.91 1.41 -8.90
CA ALA A 49 24.50 0.34 -7.99
C ALA A 49 23.91 0.84 -6.65
N PRO A 50 24.40 1.94 -6.04
CA PRO A 50 23.74 2.54 -4.87
C PRO A 50 22.30 2.97 -5.13
N ALA A 51 21.99 3.51 -6.32
CA ALA A 51 20.62 3.91 -6.66
C ALA A 51 19.69 2.70 -6.77
N VAL A 52 20.16 1.58 -7.34
CA VAL A 52 19.40 0.32 -7.37
C VAL A 52 19.03 -0.13 -5.96
N ARG A 53 20.00 -0.15 -5.04
CA ARG A 53 19.76 -0.52 -3.64
C ARG A 53 18.74 0.40 -2.96
N GLN A 54 18.81 1.70 -3.22
CA GLN A 54 17.86 2.66 -2.65
C GLN A 54 16.43 2.41 -3.15
N VAL A 55 16.27 2.12 -4.45
CA VAL A 55 14.96 1.76 -5.03
C VAL A 55 14.43 0.47 -4.40
N GLN A 56 15.29 -0.55 -4.23
CA GLN A 56 14.90 -1.81 -3.60
C GLN A 56 14.43 -1.62 -2.15
N GLN A 57 15.09 -0.75 -1.38
CA GLN A 57 14.64 -0.41 -0.03
C GLN A 57 13.25 0.24 -0.02
N TRP A 58 12.96 1.14 -0.98
CA TRP A 58 11.62 1.72 -1.10
C TRP A 58 10.57 0.70 -1.52
N ILE A 59 10.92 -0.28 -2.36
CA ILE A 59 10.04 -1.41 -2.71
C ILE A 59 9.73 -2.23 -1.47
N ASP A 60 10.75 -2.59 -0.68
CA ASP A 60 10.57 -3.38 0.54
C ASP A 60 9.70 -2.65 1.58
N GLU A 61 9.85 -1.32 1.68
CA GLU A 61 9.02 -0.48 2.53
C GLU A 61 7.55 -0.45 2.07
N ILE A 62 7.31 -0.33 0.75
CA ILE A 62 5.95 -0.40 0.19
C ILE A 62 5.29 -1.73 0.55
N GLU A 63 5.97 -2.85 0.32
CA GLU A 63 5.39 -4.17 0.59
C GLU A 63 5.13 -4.39 2.08
N THR A 64 6.01 -3.90 2.96
CA THR A 64 5.78 -3.94 4.41
C THR A 64 4.51 -3.17 4.78
N LEU A 65 4.36 -1.95 4.26
CA LEU A 65 3.17 -1.13 4.50
C LEU A 65 1.88 -1.75 3.94
N GLU A 66 1.93 -2.34 2.75
CA GLU A 66 0.79 -3.02 2.13
C GLU A 66 0.42 -4.30 2.90
N SER A 67 1.39 -5.06 3.42
CA SER A 67 1.17 -6.22 4.28
C SER A 67 0.55 -5.83 5.62
N ASP A 68 1.10 -4.83 6.31
CA ASP A 68 0.58 -4.32 7.58
C ASP A 68 -0.88 -3.87 7.45
N TYR A 69 -1.23 -3.26 6.31
CA TYR A 69 -2.59 -2.85 6.03
C TYR A 69 -3.51 -4.04 5.70
N ALA A 70 -3.03 -5.03 4.95
CA ALA A 70 -3.78 -6.25 4.66
C ALA A 70 -4.14 -7.01 5.96
N ASP A 71 -3.19 -7.14 6.89
CA ASP A 71 -3.42 -7.75 8.20
C ASP A 71 -4.49 -7.02 9.01
N GLN A 72 -4.51 -5.67 8.92
CA GLN A 72 -5.54 -4.84 9.56
C GLN A 72 -6.92 -4.99 8.92
N VAL A 73 -6.99 -5.26 7.61
CA VAL A 73 -8.26 -5.55 6.94
C VAL A 73 -8.76 -6.93 7.36
N GLU A 74 -7.88 -7.94 7.39
CA GLU A 74 -8.22 -9.31 7.76
C GLU A 74 -8.68 -9.42 9.22
N ASN A 75 -7.98 -8.77 10.15
CA ASN A 75 -8.37 -8.75 11.55
C ASN A 75 -9.55 -7.79 11.85
N GLY A 76 -10.10 -7.15 10.82
CA GLY A 76 -11.25 -6.26 10.90
C GLY A 76 -10.97 -4.92 11.56
N THR A 77 -9.72 -4.53 11.84
CA THR A 77 -9.38 -3.28 12.58
C THR A 77 -9.09 -2.08 11.68
N ALA A 78 -8.99 -2.24 10.36
CA ALA A 78 -8.66 -1.16 9.42
C ALA A 78 -9.60 0.05 9.52
N HIS A 79 -10.87 -0.16 9.89
CA HIS A 79 -11.85 0.92 10.08
C HIS A 79 -11.57 1.76 11.34
N LEU A 80 -10.96 1.21 12.39
CA LEU A 80 -10.58 1.94 13.62
C LEU A 80 -9.50 2.98 13.31
N ASN A 81 -8.56 2.63 12.43
CA ASN A 81 -7.52 3.52 11.93
C ASN A 81 -8.06 4.63 11.01
N ASN A 82 -9.28 4.47 10.52
CA ASN A 82 -10.01 5.45 9.72
C ASN A 82 -11.11 6.19 10.51
N ALA A 83 -11.29 5.88 11.79
CA ALA A 83 -12.25 6.55 12.67
C ALA A 83 -11.58 7.76 13.32
N ALA A 84 -12.26 8.91 13.35
CA ALA A 84 -11.88 10.00 14.25
C ALA A 84 -12.28 9.68 15.69
N SER A 85 -13.41 8.98 15.86
CA SER A 85 -13.83 8.37 17.13
C SER A 85 -14.60 7.07 16.86
N TYR A 86 -14.38 6.07 17.71
CA TYR A 86 -15.12 4.81 17.70
C TYR A 86 -15.53 4.45 19.13
N GLU A 87 -16.82 4.25 19.35
CA GLU A 87 -17.39 3.74 20.60
C GLU A 87 -18.22 2.50 20.26
N GLY A 88 -17.84 1.36 20.83
CA GLY A 88 -18.48 0.07 20.57
C GLY A 88 -17.53 -1.11 20.74
N PRO A 89 -18.02 -2.34 20.60
CA PRO A 89 -17.20 -3.55 20.63
C PRO A 89 -16.38 -3.67 19.35
N THR A 90 -15.12 -4.08 19.46
CA THR A 90 -14.25 -4.32 18.30
C THR A 90 -14.98 -5.14 17.22
N PRO A 91 -15.07 -4.65 15.97
CA PRO A 91 -15.75 -5.40 14.92
C PRO A 91 -15.15 -6.78 14.71
N GLY A 92 -16.03 -7.77 14.53
CA GLY A 92 -15.67 -9.19 14.51
C GLY A 92 -15.65 -9.84 15.90
N LYS A 93 -15.65 -9.08 17.00
CA LYS A 93 -15.80 -9.65 18.35
C LYS A 93 -17.24 -10.10 18.57
N THR A 94 -17.44 -11.39 18.82
CA THR A 94 -18.73 -11.89 19.32
C THR A 94 -18.85 -11.50 20.79
N LEU A 95 -19.89 -10.73 21.13
CA LEU A 95 -20.20 -10.39 22.52
C LEU A 95 -20.70 -11.64 23.25
N SER A 96 -20.09 -11.96 24.38
CA SER A 96 -20.56 -13.04 25.24
C SER A 96 -21.75 -12.59 26.10
N ARG A 97 -22.47 -13.56 26.66
CA ARG A 97 -23.54 -13.29 27.62
C ARG A 97 -23.05 -12.49 28.82
N ASP A 98 -21.82 -12.72 29.26
CA ASP A 98 -21.26 -12.04 30.44
C ASP A 98 -20.77 -10.63 30.09
N ASP A 99 -20.31 -10.38 28.86
CA ASP A 99 -20.02 -9.01 28.38
C ASP A 99 -21.30 -8.14 28.42
N LEU A 100 -22.46 -8.72 28.12
CA LEU A 100 -23.74 -8.02 28.05
C LEU A 100 -24.44 -7.86 29.41
N LYS A 101 -23.90 -8.36 30.52
CA LYS A 101 -24.53 -8.25 31.85
C LYS A 101 -24.04 -7.02 32.60
N LYS A 102 -24.97 -6.13 32.97
CA LYS A 102 -24.67 -4.87 33.66
C LYS A 102 -24.61 -5.00 35.19
N LYS A 103 -25.39 -5.91 35.77
CA LYS A 103 -25.46 -6.19 37.20
C LYS A 103 -25.49 -7.70 37.43
N ALA A 104 -24.74 -8.18 38.42
CA ALA A 104 -24.69 -9.60 38.75
C ALA A 104 -26.01 -10.10 39.39
N ASP A 105 -26.67 -9.24 40.16
CA ASP A 105 -27.83 -9.60 40.99
C ASP A 105 -29.19 -9.38 40.32
N VAL A 106 -29.24 -8.60 39.23
CA VAL A 106 -30.47 -8.32 38.47
C VAL A 106 -30.17 -8.58 37.01
N LEU A 107 -31.07 -9.29 36.31
CA LEU A 107 -30.97 -9.63 34.88
C LEU A 107 -31.21 -8.37 34.00
N GLU A 108 -30.35 -7.37 34.19
CA GLU A 108 -30.32 -6.11 33.45
C GLU A 108 -29.22 -6.21 32.41
N TRP A 109 -29.62 -6.17 31.14
CA TRP A 109 -28.72 -6.27 30.00
C TRP A 109 -28.13 -4.90 29.67
N ASP A 110 -26.82 -4.84 29.45
CA ASP A 110 -26.16 -3.65 28.95
C ASP A 110 -26.33 -3.54 27.44
N THR A 111 -27.43 -2.91 27.02
CA THR A 111 -27.70 -2.65 25.60
C THR A 111 -26.84 -1.53 25.01
N SER A 112 -26.02 -0.84 25.82
CA SER A 112 -25.12 0.20 25.31
C SER A 112 -23.97 -0.39 24.48
N LEU A 113 -23.55 -1.63 24.79
CA LEU A 113 -22.57 -2.39 24.01
C LEU A 113 -23.06 -2.82 22.62
N LEU A 114 -24.36 -2.71 22.37
CA LEU A 114 -24.96 -2.94 21.05
C LEU A 114 -24.99 -1.65 20.20
N ARG A 115 -24.64 -0.50 20.78
CA ARG A 115 -24.59 0.78 20.06
C ARG A 115 -23.17 0.96 19.54
N VAL A 116 -23.06 1.21 18.24
CA VAL A 116 -21.81 1.62 17.61
C VAL A 116 -21.93 3.08 17.25
N LYS A 117 -21.04 3.92 17.78
CA LYS A 117 -20.85 5.29 17.32
C LYS A 117 -19.56 5.34 16.51
N TYR A 118 -19.67 5.84 15.28
CA TYR A 118 -18.55 6.03 14.38
C TYR A 118 -18.59 7.45 13.84
N GLU A 119 -17.50 8.19 14.03
CA GLU A 119 -17.29 9.48 13.36
C GLU A 119 -16.20 9.29 12.32
N SER A 120 -16.57 9.42 11.03
CA SER A 120 -15.58 9.44 9.95
C SER A 120 -14.76 10.72 10.06
N GLY A 121 -13.45 10.58 10.30
CA GLY A 121 -12.54 11.70 10.06
C GLY A 121 -12.51 11.99 8.56
N GLY A 122 -12.66 13.24 8.16
CA GLY A 122 -12.48 13.64 6.75
C GLY A 122 -11.14 13.13 6.21
N ALA A 123 -11.04 12.95 4.89
CA ALA A 123 -9.98 12.22 4.17
C ALA A 123 -8.50 12.63 4.45
N GLY A 124 -8.23 13.62 5.30
CA GLY A 124 -6.90 13.98 5.77
C GLY A 124 -6.72 13.67 7.25
N GLY A 125 -5.73 12.83 7.59
CA GLY A 125 -5.28 12.59 8.97
C GLY A 125 -5.61 11.22 9.57
N THR A 126 -6.38 10.38 8.86
CA THR A 126 -6.57 8.97 9.25
C THR A 126 -5.33 8.13 8.93
N ALA A 127 -5.09 7.04 9.67
CA ALA A 127 -3.94 6.17 9.42
C ALA A 127 -3.97 5.57 8.00
N GLY A 128 -5.15 5.28 7.44
CA GLY A 128 -5.31 4.86 6.04
C GLY A 128 -4.95 5.95 5.03
N ALA A 129 -5.31 7.22 5.27
CA ALA A 129 -4.94 8.33 4.40
C ALA A 129 -3.43 8.66 4.49
N VAL A 130 -2.84 8.55 5.68
CA VAL A 130 -1.39 8.70 5.89
C VAL A 130 -0.62 7.58 5.20
N LEU A 131 -1.09 6.33 5.30
CA LEU A 131 -0.50 5.19 4.61
C LEU A 131 -0.61 5.34 3.09
N GLY A 132 -1.79 5.70 2.57
CA GLY A 132 -1.99 5.99 1.15
C GLY A 132 -1.06 7.11 0.65
N GLY A 133 -0.94 8.21 1.39
CA GLY A 133 -0.02 9.30 1.05
C GLY A 133 1.46 8.88 1.06
N ARG A 134 1.86 8.03 2.01
CA ARG A 134 3.22 7.48 2.08
C ARG A 134 3.50 6.54 0.91
N LEU A 135 2.56 5.65 0.57
CA LEU A 135 2.67 4.76 -0.59
C LEU A 135 2.81 5.56 -1.89
N VAL A 136 2.00 6.60 -2.08
CA VAL A 136 2.11 7.50 -3.24
C VAL A 136 3.47 8.20 -3.28
N THR A 137 3.97 8.66 -2.13
CA THR A 137 5.28 9.31 -2.03
C THR A 137 6.42 8.36 -2.40
N LEU A 138 6.41 7.12 -1.88
CA LEU A 138 7.43 6.11 -2.19
C LEU A 138 7.40 5.72 -3.66
N LYS A 139 6.21 5.46 -4.22
CA LYS A 139 6.03 5.17 -5.66
C LYS A 139 6.54 6.33 -6.52
N GLY A 140 6.24 7.57 -6.14
CA GLY A 140 6.76 8.78 -6.80
C GLY A 140 8.29 8.89 -6.77
N ARG A 141 8.93 8.59 -5.63
CA ARG A 141 10.41 8.56 -5.52
C ARG A 141 11.04 7.50 -6.41
N ILE A 142 10.44 6.32 -6.48
CA ILE A 142 10.88 5.26 -7.40
C ILE A 142 10.82 5.76 -8.84
N PHE A 143 9.69 6.34 -9.26
CA PHE A 143 9.55 6.85 -10.62
C PHE A 143 10.57 7.96 -10.94
N GLN A 144 10.77 8.90 -10.02
CA GLN A 144 11.77 9.95 -10.19
C GLN A 144 13.19 9.38 -10.32
N ALA A 145 13.57 8.41 -9.49
CA ALA A 145 14.88 7.78 -9.56
C ALA A 145 15.11 7.00 -10.87
N LEU A 146 14.02 6.51 -11.47
CA LEU A 146 14.04 5.79 -12.74
C LEU A 146 13.81 6.71 -13.96
N GLY A 147 13.56 8.00 -13.76
CA GLY A 147 13.21 8.92 -14.86
C GLY A 147 11.88 8.58 -15.54
N ILE A 148 10.95 7.96 -14.80
CA ILE A 148 9.59 7.67 -15.24
C ILE A 148 8.71 8.85 -14.84
N GLU A 149 7.96 9.43 -15.77
CA GLU A 149 7.13 10.61 -15.47
C GLU A 149 5.73 10.20 -14.97
N PRO A 150 5.25 10.73 -13.83
CA PRO A 150 3.88 10.51 -13.39
C PRO A 150 2.88 11.15 -14.38
N VAL A 151 1.72 10.51 -14.59
CA VAL A 151 0.64 11.11 -15.41
C VAL A 151 0.04 12.28 -14.66
N SER A 152 0.11 13.49 -15.25
CA SER A 152 -0.48 14.67 -14.65
C SER A 152 -2.01 14.51 -14.50
N GLY A 153 -2.54 14.82 -13.31
CA GLY A 153 -3.98 14.75 -13.00
C GLY A 153 -4.50 13.40 -12.49
N ALA A 154 -3.69 12.35 -12.48
CA ALA A 154 -4.06 11.06 -11.90
C ALA A 154 -3.68 11.02 -10.41
N GLY A 155 -4.64 11.24 -9.52
CA GLY A 155 -4.51 11.01 -8.06
C GLY A 155 -4.31 9.53 -7.67
N SER A 156 -3.84 8.69 -8.59
CA SER A 156 -3.87 7.22 -8.53
C SER A 156 -2.51 6.54 -8.77
N GLY A 157 -1.40 7.29 -8.79
CA GLY A 157 -0.06 6.69 -8.94
C GLY A 157 0.27 6.19 -10.36
N MET A 158 -0.56 6.52 -11.34
CA MET A 158 -0.31 6.20 -12.75
C MET A 158 0.88 7.01 -13.27
N ALA A 159 1.75 6.36 -14.02
CA ALA A 159 2.87 7.01 -14.70
C ALA A 159 2.81 6.81 -16.23
N THR A 160 3.39 7.72 -16.99
CA THR A 160 3.57 7.62 -18.43
C THR A 160 5.05 7.53 -18.77
N LEU A 161 5.37 6.66 -19.72
CA LEU A 161 6.69 6.67 -20.36
C LEU A 161 6.77 7.91 -21.25
N VAL A 162 7.57 8.90 -20.85
CA VAL A 162 7.97 9.94 -21.80
C VAL A 162 9.05 9.37 -22.69
N ARG A 163 8.67 9.12 -23.94
CA ARG A 163 9.61 8.75 -25.00
C ARG A 163 10.44 9.99 -25.32
N SER A 164 11.69 10.01 -24.89
CA SER A 164 12.73 10.90 -25.45
C SER A 164 13.19 10.38 -26.80
#